data_AF-A0A8I0BVU5-F1
#
_entry.id   AF-A0A8I0BVU5-F1
#
_cell.length_a   1.000
_cell.length_b   1.000
_cell.length_c   1.000
_cell.angle_alpha   90.00
_cell.angle_beta   90.00
_cell.angle_gamma   90.00
#
_symmetry.space_group_name_H-M   'P 1'
#
loop_
_entity.id
_entity.type
_entity.pdbx_description
1 polymer ?
#
loop_
_entity_poly.entity_id
_entity_poly.type
_entity_poly.pdbx_seq_one_letter_code
_entity_poly.pdbx_strand_id
1 'polypeptide(L)' 'MSRSPTRVLGVPITHRSLDTATSGIQARASSGRGGYVCLTNVHMIMEALDDPTFFEVLEQAEAAVPDGMPLV' A
#
# COMPACT_ATOMS: atom_id res chain seq x y z
N MET A 1 -13.03 8.33 4.42
CA MET A 1 -13.36 8.58 3.00
C MET A 1 -12.73 7.48 2.18
N SER A 2 -13.53 6.55 1.63
CA SER A 2 -13.03 5.44 0.82
C SER A 2 -12.78 5.93 -0.60
N ARG A 3 -11.54 6.27 -0.93
CA ARG A 3 -11.11 6.46 -2.32
C ARG A 3 -10.53 5.12 -2.78
N SER A 4 -10.95 4.63 -3.94
CA SER A 4 -10.40 3.39 -4.48
C SER A 4 -8.88 3.51 -4.65
N PRO A 5 -8.11 2.47 -4.27
CA PRO A 5 -6.66 2.48 -4.45
C PRO A 5 -6.33 2.64 -5.93
N THR A 6 -5.23 3.33 -6.23
CA THR A 6 -4.70 3.33 -7.60
C THR A 6 -3.90 2.08 -7.82
N ARG A 7 -4.10 1.44 -8.97
CA ARG A 7 -3.37 0.23 -9.30
C ARG A 7 -2.22 0.57 -10.24
N VAL A 8 -1.01 0.18 -9.86
CA VAL A 8 0.18 0.24 -10.70
C VAL A 8 0.52 -1.20 -11.09
N LEU A 9 0.35 -1.52 -12.37
CA LEU A 9 0.51 -2.89 -12.88
C LEU A 9 -0.29 -3.93 -12.08
N GLY A 10 -1.49 -3.54 -11.61
CA GLY A 10 -2.36 -4.38 -10.79
C GLY A 10 -2.16 -4.22 -9.28
N VAL A 11 -0.97 -3.87 -8.80
CA VAL A 11 -0.67 -3.70 -7.36
C VAL A 11 -1.39 -2.47 -6.81
N PRO A 12 -2.16 -2.57 -5.70
CA PRO A 12 -2.88 -1.46 -5.14
C PRO A 12 -1.93 -0.53 -4.39
N ILE A 13 -2.08 0.77 -4.61
CA ILE A 13 -1.41 1.85 -3.89
C ILE A 13 -2.51 2.65 -3.17
N THR A 14 -2.56 2.54 -1.85
CA THR A 14 -3.70 2.97 -1.02
C THR A 14 -3.61 4.43 -0.59
N HIS A 15 -2.40 4.94 -0.36
CA HIS A 15 -2.15 6.34 -0.01
C HIS A 15 -1.15 6.96 -0.98
N ARG A 16 -1.31 8.25 -1.28
CA ARG A 16 -0.42 8.99 -2.20
C ARG A 16 0.25 10.20 -1.57
N SER A 17 0.04 10.40 -0.27
CA SER A 17 0.75 11.40 0.50
C SER A 17 1.03 10.87 1.89
N LEU A 18 2.09 11.39 2.50
CA LEU A 18 2.45 11.06 3.88
C LEU A 18 1.28 11.37 4.84
N ASP A 19 0.64 12.53 4.70
CA ASP A 19 -0.46 12.96 5.56
C ASP A 19 -1.67 12.02 5.52
N THR A 20 -2.02 11.52 4.33
CA THR A 20 -3.15 10.59 4.19
C THR A 20 -2.80 9.20 4.73
N ALA A 21 -1.55 8.76 4.54
CA ALA A 21 -1.06 7.51 5.09
C ALA A 21 -1.02 7.54 6.62
N THR A 22 -0.40 8.55 7.22
CA THR A 22 -0.29 8.68 8.68
C THR A 22 -1.66 8.79 9.34
N SER A 23 -2.55 9.65 8.81
CA SER A 23 -3.91 9.80 9.35
C SER A 23 -4.72 8.49 9.27
N GLY A 24 -4.60 7.75 8.16
CA GLY A 24 -5.28 6.46 7.98
C GLY A 24 -4.78 5.40 8.94
N ILE A 25 -3.45 5.26 9.06
CA ILE A 25 -2.79 4.31 9.96
C ILE A 25 -3.16 4.62 11.43
N GLN A 26 -3.09 5.89 11.84
CA GLN A 26 -3.44 6.32 13.20
C GLN A 26 -4.91 6.05 13.53
N ALA A 27 -5.83 6.37 12.60
CA ALA A 27 -7.25 6.11 12.79
C ALA A 27 -7.53 4.61 12.97
N ARG A 28 -6.87 3.76 12.17
CA ARG A 28 -7.03 2.30 12.29
C ARG A 28 -6.47 1.77 13.60
N ALA A 29 -5.24 2.15 13.96
CA ALA A 29 -4.62 1.76 15.23
C ALA A 29 -5.48 2.18 16.43
N SER A 30 -6.01 3.41 16.41
CA SER A 30 -6.88 3.92 17.48
C SER A 30 -8.21 3.17 17.61
N SER A 31 -8.67 2.52 16.54
CA SER A 31 -9.87 1.68 16.56
C SER A 31 -9.63 0.24 17.05
N GLY A 32 -8.41 -0.07 17.52
CA GLY A 32 -8.02 -1.41 17.96
C GLY A 32 -7.87 -2.42 16.81
N ARG A 33 -7.88 -1.95 15.56
CA ARG A 33 -7.72 -2.79 14.37
C ARG A 33 -6.25 -2.83 13.98
N GLY A 34 -5.68 -4.04 13.93
CA GLY A 34 -4.32 -4.28 13.47
C GLY A 34 -4.18 -4.27 11.94
N GLY A 35 -2.98 -4.58 11.48
CA GLY A 35 -2.60 -4.68 10.08
C GLY A 35 -1.11 -4.43 9.90
N TYR A 36 -0.66 -4.46 8.66
CA TYR A 36 0.70 -4.09 8.28
C TYR A 36 0.68 -3.10 7.12
N VAL A 37 1.76 -2.33 7.03
CA VAL A 37 1.96 -1.29 6.01
C VAL A 37 3.17 -1.67 5.19
N CYS A 38 3.03 -1.64 3.87
CA CYS A 38 4.09 -1.89 2.91
C CYS A 38 4.54 -0.57 2.29
N LEU A 39 5.80 -0.18 2.51
CA LEU A 39 6.46 0.86 1.74
C LEU A 39 6.85 0.26 0.39
N THR A 40 6.00 0.47 -0.60
CA THR A 40 6.00 -0.23 -1.88
C THR A 40 6.81 0.57 -2.89
N ASN A 41 8.03 0.11 -3.16
CA ASN A 41 8.89 0.64 -4.21
C ASN A 41 8.69 -0.12 -5.53
N VAL A 42 9.37 0.32 -6.60
CA VAL A 42 9.26 -0.32 -7.92
C VAL A 42 9.69 -1.78 -7.93
N HIS A 43 10.70 -2.15 -7.13
CA HIS A 43 11.17 -3.54 -7.10
C HIS A 43 10.08 -4.47 -6.55
N MET A 44 9.37 -4.04 -5.52
CA MET A 44 8.21 -4.78 -5.00
C MET A 44 7.09 -4.93 -6.03
N ILE A 45 6.84 -3.91 -6.86
CA ILE A 45 5.84 -4.02 -7.93
C ILE A 45 6.27 -5.05 -8.97
N MET A 46 7.55 -5.04 -9.36
CA MET A 46 8.07 -6.02 -10.32
C MET A 46 8.03 -7.43 -9.73
N GLU A 47 8.41 -7.61 -8.46
CA GLU A 47 8.33 -8.89 -7.77
C GLU A 47 6.89 -9.42 -7.73
N ALA A 48 5.91 -8.55 -7.49
CA ALA A 48 4.50 -8.93 -7.48
C ALA A 48 3.94 -9.35 -8.86
N LEU A 49 4.61 -8.97 -9.95
CA LEU A 49 4.27 -9.48 -11.28
C LEU A 49 4.81 -10.89 -11.52
N ASP A 50 5.96 -11.20 -10.93
CA ASP A 50 6.66 -12.47 -11.11
C ASP A 50 6.16 -13.53 -10.11
N ASP A 51 5.80 -13.13 -8.89
CA ASP A 51 5.34 -14.00 -7.81
C ASP A 51 3.92 -13.63 -7.31
N PRO A 52 2.89 -14.41 -7.66
CA PRO A 52 1.52 -14.21 -7.18
C PRO A 52 1.38 -14.27 -5.65
N THR A 53 2.24 -15.02 -4.95
CA THR A 53 2.21 -15.08 -3.49
C THR A 53 2.73 -13.79 -2.88
N PHE A 54 3.72 -13.15 -3.52
CA PHE A 54 4.18 -11.82 -3.12
C PHE A 54 3.13 -10.74 -3.46
N PHE A 55 2.42 -10.86 -4.58
CA PHE A 55 1.29 -10.01 -4.90
C PHE A 55 0.23 -10.02 -3.79
N GLU A 56 -0.13 -11.21 -3.27
CA GLU A 56 -1.09 -11.34 -2.17
C GLU A 56 -0.63 -10.61 -0.91
N VAL A 57 0.67 -10.59 -0.60
CA VAL A 57 1.22 -9.82 0.52
C VAL A 57 0.93 -8.32 0.35
N LEU A 58 1.08 -7.77 -0.85
CA LEU A 58 0.80 -6.35 -1.11
C LEU A 58 -0.72 -6.06 -1.14
N GLU A 59 -1.51 -6.97 -1.72
CA GLU A 59 -2.97 -6.81 -1.85
C GLU A 59 -3.68 -6.89 -0.48
N GLN A 60 -3.15 -7.69 0.46
CA GLN A 60 -3.69 -7.83 1.82
C GLN A 60 -3.15 -6.78 2.81
N ALA A 61 -2.17 -5.98 2.40
CA ALA A 61 -1.66 -4.90 3.23
C ALA A 61 -2.79 -3.93 3.56
N GLU A 62 -2.82 -3.44 4.79
CA GLU A 62 -3.77 -2.37 5.12
C GLU A 62 -3.46 -1.12 4.31
N ALA A 63 -2.17 -0.85 4.14
CA ALA A 63 -1.72 0.22 3.31
C ALA A 63 -0.47 -0.17 2.52
N ALA A 64 -0.55 -0.01 1.21
CA ALA A 64 0.59 0.01 0.31
C ALA A 64 0.86 1.47 -0.05
N VAL A 65 1.96 2.02 0.47
CA VAL A 65 2.35 3.43 0.35
C VAL A 65 3.52 3.52 -0.62
N PRO A 66 3.50 4.41 -1.62
CA PRO A 66 4.57 4.50 -2.61
C PRO A 66 5.88 4.91 -1.92
N ASP A 67 6.95 4.20 -2.24
CA ASP A 67 8.31 4.48 -1.77
C ASP A 67 9.19 4.88 -2.96
N GLY A 68 9.45 6.18 -3.06
CA GLY A 68 10.32 6.77 -4.08
C GLY A 68 9.68 6.97 -5.46
N MET A 69 10.46 7.58 -6.34
CA MET A 69 10.10 7.75 -7.76
C MET A 69 10.21 6.39 -8.50
N PRO A 70 9.37 6.14 -9.52
CA PRO A 70 8.36 7.01 -10.11
C PRO A 70 6.94 6.76 -9.56
N LEU A 71 6.80 6.29 -8.32
CA LEU A 71 5.50 5.89 -7.76
C LEU A 71 4.74 7.02 -7.06
N VAL A 72 5.42 8.14 -6.79
CA VAL A 72 4.85 9.35 -6.19
C VAL A 72 4.32 10.32 -7.23
#